data_AF-A0A349CIB9-F1
#
_entry.id   AF-A0A349CIB9-F1
#
_cell.length_a   1.000
_cell.length_b   1.000
_cell.length_c   1.000
_cell.angle_alpha   90.00
_cell.angle_beta   90.00
_cell.angle_gamma   90.00
#
_symmetry.space_group_name_H-M   'P 1'
#
loop_
_entity.id
_entity.type
_entity.pdbx_description
1 polymer ?
#
loop_
_entity_poly.entity_id
_entity_poly.type
_entity_poly.pdbx_seq_one_letter_code
_entity_poly.pdbx_strand_id
1 'polypeptide(L)'
;ELIELRDTTKADVIIFDDELSPLQQRNLEEALNVKIIDRVALILDIFAHRAQTHEGKLQVELAQHQYLLPRLAGQWSHLERLGGGIGTRGPGESQLETDRRLINKKIQKLKKQLDDVKKHRMLYRQQRRKSGIPIVALVGYTNSGKSTLLNALGKADVLAEDKLFATLDPT
;
A
#
# COMPACT_ATOMS: atom_id res chain seq x y z
N GLU A 1 30.69 -2.49 2.98
CA GLU A 1 29.83 -3.36 2.14
C GLU A 1 28.69 -2.62 1.43
N LEU A 2 27.51 -2.37 2.03
CA LEU A 2 26.37 -1.79 1.27
C LEU A 2 26.65 -0.41 0.62
N ILE A 3 27.44 0.44 1.28
CA ILE A 3 27.87 1.75 0.73
C ILE A 3 28.76 1.55 -0.50
N GLU A 4 29.73 0.64 -0.43
CA GLU A 4 30.62 0.33 -1.55
C GLU A 4 29.85 -0.30 -2.72
N LEU A 5 28.87 -1.16 -2.41
CA LEU A 5 28.00 -1.76 -3.41
C LEU A 5 27.13 -0.70 -4.11
N ARG A 6 26.58 0.26 -3.35
CA ARG A 6 25.86 1.42 -3.91
C ARG A 6 26.77 2.23 -4.83
N ASP A 7 27.99 2.53 -4.41
CA ASP A 7 28.90 3.39 -5.19
C ASP A 7 29.38 2.72 -6.48
N THR A 8 29.59 1.41 -6.44
CA THR A 8 29.99 0.62 -7.62
C THR A 8 28.83 0.41 -8.59
N THR A 9 27.62 0.11 -8.08
CA THR A 9 26.44 -0.14 -8.92
C THR A 9 25.70 1.14 -9.34
N LYS A 10 25.94 2.25 -8.63
CA LYS A 10 25.21 3.53 -8.76
C LYS A 10 23.70 3.34 -8.62
N ALA A 11 23.27 2.50 -7.68
CA ALA A 11 21.85 2.26 -7.45
C ALA A 11 21.14 3.48 -6.85
N ASP A 12 20.01 3.89 -7.45
CA ASP A 12 19.16 4.99 -6.98
C ASP A 12 18.15 4.56 -5.90
N VAL A 13 17.94 3.25 -5.74
CA VAL A 13 17.00 2.64 -4.79
C VAL A 13 17.60 1.34 -4.28
N ILE A 14 17.49 1.10 -2.98
CA ILE A 14 17.84 -0.18 -2.35
C ILE A 14 16.57 -0.80 -1.77
N ILE A 15 16.31 -2.05 -2.15
CA ILE A 15 15.15 -2.81 -1.72
C ILE A 15 15.58 -3.83 -0.67
N PHE A 16 14.94 -3.79 0.49
CA PHE A 16 15.09 -4.78 1.55
C PHE A 16 13.94 -5.79 1.47
N ASP A 17 14.29 -7.07 1.54
CA ASP A 17 13.30 -8.14 1.53
C ASP A 17 12.59 -8.27 2.89
N ASP A 18 13.13 -7.75 3.99
CA ASP A 18 12.43 -7.72 5.26
C ASP A 18 11.69 -6.40 5.50
N GLU A 19 10.67 -6.45 6.36
CA GLU A 19 9.94 -5.25 6.78
C GLU A 19 10.84 -4.38 7.66
N LEU A 20 10.84 -3.08 7.42
CA LEU A 20 11.64 -2.14 8.19
C LEU A 20 10.75 -1.30 9.10
N SER A 21 11.14 -1.16 10.36
CA SER A 21 10.53 -0.15 11.23
C SER A 21 10.82 1.26 10.68
N PRO A 22 9.96 2.26 10.96
CA PRO A 22 10.18 3.63 10.52
C PRO A 22 11.57 4.20 10.89
N LEU A 23 12.07 3.83 12.08
CA LEU A 23 13.39 4.27 12.55
C LEU A 23 14.53 3.57 11.79
N GLN A 24 14.42 2.27 11.53
CA GLN A 24 15.42 1.54 10.74
C GLN A 24 15.48 2.10 9.32
N GLN A 25 14.33 2.28 8.67
CA GLN A 25 14.28 2.85 7.33
C GLN A 25 14.94 4.23 7.29
N ARG A 26 14.60 5.12 8.21
CA ARG A 26 15.21 6.45 8.31
C ARG A 26 16.73 6.38 8.49
N ASN A 27 17.20 5.56 9.43
CA ASN A 27 18.64 5.45 9.70
C ASN A 27 19.40 4.90 8.48
N LEU A 28 18.80 3.96 7.74
CA LEU A 28 19.38 3.43 6.51
C LEU A 28 19.37 4.46 5.38
N GLU A 29 18.29 5.22 5.21
CA GLU A 29 18.20 6.32 4.24
C GLU A 29 19.24 7.41 4.54
N GLU A 30 19.44 7.79 5.81
CA GLU A 30 20.44 8.78 6.22
C GLU A 30 21.88 8.25 6.01
N ALA A 31 22.16 6.99 6.36
CA ALA A 31 23.49 6.40 6.23
C ALA A 31 23.88 6.10 4.77
N LEU A 32 22.91 5.69 3.94
CA LEU A 32 23.13 5.28 2.56
C LEU A 32 22.76 6.38 1.56
N ASN A 33 22.23 7.52 1.99
CA ASN A 33 21.86 8.68 1.17
C ASN A 33 21.12 8.29 -0.14
N VAL A 34 20.23 7.32 -0.05
CA VAL A 34 19.51 6.71 -1.17
C VAL A 34 18.14 6.25 -0.68
N LYS A 35 17.16 6.18 -1.58
CA LYS A 35 15.81 5.74 -1.22
C LYS A 35 15.81 4.27 -0.79
N ILE A 36 15.22 4.00 0.37
CA ILE A 36 15.03 2.65 0.87
C ILE A 36 13.58 2.22 0.70
N ILE A 37 13.37 1.02 0.18
CA ILE A 37 12.05 0.39 0.05
C ILE A 37 12.12 -0.95 0.78
N ASP A 38 11.15 -1.23 1.65
CA ASP A 38 11.02 -2.54 2.28
C ASP A 38 10.02 -3.42 1.51
N ARG A 39 9.89 -4.69 1.91
CA ARG A 39 8.96 -5.64 1.27
C ARG A 39 7.51 -5.14 1.30
N VAL A 40 7.09 -4.47 2.37
CA VAL A 40 5.71 -3.96 2.49
C VAL A 40 5.46 -2.86 1.45
N ALA A 41 6.35 -1.87 1.37
CA ALA A 41 6.25 -0.79 0.40
C ALA A 41 6.26 -1.31 -1.04
N LEU A 42 7.11 -2.30 -1.34
CA LEU A 42 7.15 -2.94 -2.66
C LEU A 42 5.83 -3.64 -3.00
N ILE A 43 5.27 -4.41 -2.06
CA ILE A 43 3.98 -5.09 -2.26
C ILE A 43 2.86 -4.07 -2.49
N LEU A 44 2.81 -2.99 -1.71
CA LEU A 44 1.81 -1.93 -1.85
C LEU A 44 1.94 -1.21 -3.21
N ASP A 45 3.15 -1.01 -3.72
CA ASP A 45 3.38 -0.41 -5.03
C ASP A 45 2.92 -1.34 -6.16
N ILE A 46 3.23 -2.64 -6.07
CA ILE A 46 2.72 -3.65 -7.01
C ILE A 46 1.18 -3.66 -6.99
N PHE A 47 0.56 -3.63 -5.81
CA PHE A 47 -0.89 -3.58 -5.68
C PHE A 47 -1.50 -2.31 -6.26
N ALA A 48 -0.85 -1.15 -6.12
CA ALA A 48 -1.34 0.09 -6.69
C ALA A 48 -1.42 0.03 -8.22
N HIS A 49 -0.44 -0.61 -8.86
CA HIS A 49 -0.44 -0.83 -10.31
C HIS A 49 -1.49 -1.87 -10.76
N ARG A 50 -1.90 -2.78 -9.88
CA ARG A 50 -2.82 -3.88 -10.20
C ARG A 50 -4.28 -3.62 -9.84
N ALA A 51 -4.56 -2.71 -8.92
CA ALA A 51 -5.91 -2.39 -8.48
C ALA A 51 -6.73 -1.73 -9.62
N GLN A 52 -7.67 -2.47 -10.20
CA GLN A 52 -8.53 -1.97 -11.28
C GLN A 52 -9.88 -1.51 -10.76
N THR A 53 -10.48 -2.28 -9.84
CA THR A 53 -11.78 -1.93 -9.27
C THR A 53 -11.71 -0.73 -8.32
N HIS A 54 -12.84 -0.05 -8.16
CA HIS A 54 -12.96 1.03 -7.19
C HIS A 54 -12.66 0.55 -5.76
N GLU A 55 -13.13 -0.64 -5.39
CA GLU A 55 -12.86 -1.22 -4.06
C GLU A 55 -11.38 -1.53 -3.86
N GLY A 56 -10.74 -2.18 -4.84
CA GLY A 56 -9.30 -2.48 -4.80
C GLY A 56 -8.47 -1.21 -4.65
N LYS A 57 -8.79 -0.16 -5.42
CA LYS A 57 -8.11 1.14 -5.32
C LYS A 57 -8.25 1.77 -3.93
N LEU A 58 -9.46 1.75 -3.35
CA LEU A 58 -9.69 2.26 -2.00
C LEU A 58 -8.90 1.49 -0.93
N GLN A 59 -8.81 0.16 -1.05
CA GLN A 59 -8.07 -0.68 -0.11
C GLN A 59 -6.57 -0.43 -0.18
N VAL A 60 -6.01 -0.34 -1.39
CA VAL A 60 -4.58 -0.07 -1.59
C VAL A 60 -4.22 1.34 -1.11
N GLU A 61 -5.03 2.35 -1.47
CA GLU A 61 -4.79 3.73 -1.03
C GLU A 61 -4.86 3.85 0.51
N LEU A 62 -5.82 3.16 1.14
CA LEU A 62 -5.89 3.09 2.61
C LEU A 62 -4.62 2.48 3.20
N ALA A 63 -4.16 1.35 2.67
CA ALA A 63 -2.97 0.67 3.15
C ALA A 63 -1.71 1.53 2.97
N GLN A 64 -1.56 2.22 1.83
CA GLN A 64 -0.46 3.16 1.57
C GLN A 64 -0.44 4.30 2.60
N HIS A 65 -1.59 4.91 2.90
CA HIS A 65 -1.65 5.98 3.90
C HIS A 65 -1.34 5.46 5.32
N GLN A 66 -1.79 4.26 5.68
CA GLN A 66 -1.49 3.65 6.97
C GLN A 66 0.00 3.30 7.10
N TYR A 67 0.63 2.83 6.02
CA TYR A 67 2.06 2.55 5.96
C TYR A 67 2.91 3.84 6.07
N LEU A 68 2.47 4.91 5.39
CA LEU A 68 3.17 6.19 5.37
C LEU A 68 3.08 6.95 6.70
N LEU A 69 1.91 6.92 7.36
CA LEU A 69 1.64 7.71 8.57
C LEU A 69 2.73 7.63 9.66
N PRO A 70 3.23 6.45 10.09
CA PRO A 70 4.30 6.37 11.09
C PRO A 70 5.69 6.74 10.53
N ARG A 71 5.83 6.89 9.21
CA ARG A 71 7.10 7.17 8.50
C ARG A 71 7.25 8.64 8.09
N LEU A 72 6.22 9.46 8.25
CA LEU A 72 6.24 10.89 7.91
C LEU A 72 7.37 11.66 8.60
N ALA A 73 7.61 11.40 9.89
CA ALA A 73 8.61 12.15 10.65
C ALA A 73 10.05 11.97 10.12
N GLY A 74 10.36 10.86 9.44
CA GLY A 74 11.69 10.62 8.86
C GLY A 74 11.94 11.35 7.54
N GLN A 75 10.89 11.61 6.75
CA GLN A 75 10.99 12.20 5.41
C GLN A 75 11.17 13.73 5.43
N TRP A 76 11.02 14.37 6.59
CA TRP A 76 10.98 15.83 6.74
C TRP A 76 12.22 16.44 7.42
N SER A 77 13.25 15.62 7.72
CA SER A 77 14.52 16.12 8.27
C SER A 77 15.19 17.18 7.36
N HIS A 78 14.86 17.20 6.07
CA HIS A 78 15.33 18.19 5.10
C HIS A 78 14.55 19.52 5.13
N LEU A 79 13.30 19.53 5.59
CA LEU A 79 12.42 20.71 5.59
C LEU A 79 12.57 21.56 6.86
N GLU A 80 12.88 20.93 8.00
CA GLU A 80 13.19 21.66 9.25
C GLU A 80 14.47 22.51 9.13
N ARG A 81 15.45 22.08 8.32
CA ARG A 81 16.72 22.82 8.13
C ARG A 81 16.57 24.13 7.36
N LEU A 82 15.53 24.29 6.54
CA LEU A 82 15.23 25.54 5.85
C LEU A 82 14.43 26.53 6.72
N GLY A 83 13.89 26.06 7.86
CA GLY A 83 13.17 26.85 8.86
C GLY A 83 14.04 27.42 9.97
N GLY A 84 15.32 27.72 9.69
CA GLY A 84 16.22 28.36 10.64
C GLY A 84 15.78 29.79 10.94
N GLY A 85 14.99 29.98 12.01
CA GLY A 85 14.63 31.31 12.49
C GLY A 85 13.65 31.27 13.65
N ILE A 86 14.18 31.45 14.87
CA ILE A 86 13.42 31.85 16.05
C ILE A 86 12.55 33.06 15.67
N GLY A 87 11.21 32.91 15.67
CA GLY A 87 10.31 34.06 15.83
C GLY A 87 9.42 34.51 14.67
N THR A 88 8.97 33.67 13.74
CA THR A 88 7.79 34.01 12.92
C THR A 88 6.53 33.38 13.52
N ARG A 89 5.71 34.21 14.17
CA ARG A 89 4.35 33.87 14.64
C ARG A 89 3.45 33.48 13.46
N GLY A 90 3.57 32.23 13.02
CA GLY A 90 2.60 31.49 12.21
C GLY A 90 1.83 30.50 13.10
N PRO A 91 0.77 29.85 12.59
CA PRO A 91 -0.17 29.07 13.41
C PRO A 91 0.58 28.07 14.28
N GLY A 92 0.25 27.99 15.56
CA GLY A 92 0.99 27.21 16.57
C GLY A 92 0.98 25.68 16.39
N GLU A 93 0.59 25.17 15.23
CA GLU A 93 0.61 23.76 14.83
C GLU A 93 1.83 23.55 13.91
N SER A 94 2.65 22.54 14.21
CA SER A 94 3.79 22.21 13.34
C SER A 94 3.33 21.70 11.97
N GLN A 95 4.14 21.87 10.92
CA GLN A 95 3.83 21.33 9.59
C GLN A 95 3.61 19.80 9.63
N LEU A 96 4.43 19.10 10.42
CA LEU A 96 4.30 17.67 10.68
C LEU A 96 2.95 17.28 11.29
N GLU A 97 2.46 18.03 12.27
CA GLU A 97 1.14 17.81 12.86
C GLU A 97 0.02 18.06 11.85
N THR A 98 0.15 19.11 11.05
CA THR A 98 -0.81 19.43 9.98
C THR A 98 -0.91 18.28 8.98
N ASP A 99 0.22 17.74 8.52
CA ASP A 99 0.23 16.64 7.54
C ASP A 99 -0.26 15.32 8.15
N ARG A 100 0.15 15.03 9.39
CA ARG A 100 -0.38 13.88 10.14
C ARG A 100 -1.90 13.97 10.27
N ARG A 101 -2.44 15.17 10.51
CA ARG A 101 -3.89 15.42 10.58
C ARG A 101 -4.56 15.22 9.21
N LEU A 102 -3.95 15.69 8.12
CA LEU A 102 -4.48 15.49 6.77
C LEU A 102 -4.54 14.02 6.37
N ILE A 103 -3.46 13.26 6.61
CA ILE A 103 -3.41 11.82 6.33
C ILE A 103 -4.43 11.06 7.17
N ASN A 104 -4.58 11.39 8.46
CA ASN A 104 -5.61 10.80 9.31
C ASN A 104 -7.03 11.08 8.79
N LYS A 105 -7.33 12.31 8.37
CA LYS A 105 -8.63 12.64 7.75
C LYS A 105 -8.88 11.80 6.50
N LYS A 106 -7.86 11.63 5.66
CA LYS A 106 -7.93 10.81 4.44
C LYS A 106 -8.18 9.32 4.78
N ILE A 107 -7.46 8.77 5.75
CA ILE A 107 -7.69 7.40 6.28
C ILE A 107 -9.15 7.23 6.71
N GLN A 108 -9.70 8.16 7.49
CA GLN A 108 -11.08 8.07 7.95
C GLN A 108 -12.09 8.12 6.80
N LYS A 109 -11.86 8.98 5.81
CA LYS A 109 -12.69 9.05 4.59
C LYS A 109 -12.66 7.72 3.83
N LEU A 110 -11.49 7.14 3.60
CA LEU A 110 -11.31 5.88 2.88
C LEU A 110 -11.97 4.72 3.61
N LYS A 111 -11.83 4.65 4.95
CA LYS A 111 -12.52 3.64 5.78
C LYS A 111 -14.04 3.71 5.61
N LYS A 112 -14.61 4.92 5.67
CA LYS A 112 -16.05 5.12 5.47
C LYS A 112 -16.51 4.66 4.08
N GLN A 113 -15.76 4.99 3.03
CA GLN A 113 -16.06 4.55 1.67
C GLN A 113 -16.01 3.02 1.54
N LEU A 114 -15.01 2.37 2.15
CA LEU A 114 -14.92 0.91 2.17
C LEU A 114 -16.08 0.25 2.94
N ASP A 115 -16.55 0.86 4.02
CA ASP A 115 -17.69 0.34 4.76
C ASP A 115 -18.98 0.41 3.94
N ASP A 116 -19.16 1.44 3.12
CA ASP A 116 -20.28 1.53 2.19
C ASP A 116 -20.18 0.46 1.09
N VAL A 117 -19.00 0.21 0.53
CA VAL A 117 -18.75 -0.89 -0.42
C VAL A 117 -19.08 -2.26 0.20
N LYS A 118 -18.68 -2.49 1.47
CA LYS A 118 -19.02 -3.73 2.20
C LYS A 118 -20.53 -3.93 2.35
N LYS A 119 -21.29 -2.87 2.65
CA LYS A 119 -22.76 -2.95 2.75
C LYS A 119 -23.37 -3.40 1.42
N HIS A 120 -22.95 -2.81 0.30
CA HIS A 120 -23.40 -3.24 -1.02
C HIS A 120 -23.08 -4.72 -1.29
N ARG A 121 -21.85 -5.16 -1.00
CA ARG A 121 -21.45 -6.57 -1.16
C ARG A 121 -22.29 -7.53 -0.30
N MET A 122 -22.68 -7.12 0.90
CA MET A 122 -23.52 -7.93 1.79
C MET A 122 -24.92 -8.15 1.22
N LEU A 123 -25.53 -7.13 0.61
CA LEU A 123 -26.85 -7.23 -0.04
C LEU A 123 -26.83 -8.26 -1.18
N TYR A 124 -25.81 -8.22 -2.06
CA TYR A 124 -25.64 -9.20 -3.13
C TYR A 124 -25.45 -10.63 -2.59
N ARG A 125 -24.65 -10.80 -1.53
CA ARG A 125 -24.48 -12.12 -0.89
C ARG A 125 -25.77 -12.65 -0.28
N GLN A 126 -26.59 -11.78 0.32
CA GLN A 126 -27.87 -12.19 0.90
C GLN A 126 -28.86 -12.68 -0.17
N GLN A 127 -28.91 -12.02 -1.34
CA GLN A 127 -29.72 -12.47 -2.47
C GLN A 127 -29.27 -13.86 -2.98
N ARG A 128 -27.96 -14.07 -3.16
CA ARG A 128 -27.42 -15.38 -3.60
C ARG A 128 -27.66 -16.50 -2.59
N ARG A 129 -27.63 -16.19 -1.29
CA ARG A 129 -28.01 -17.16 -0.24
C ARG A 129 -29.48 -17.56 -0.33
N LYS A 130 -30.37 -16.60 -0.62
CA LYS A 130 -31.81 -16.87 -0.78
C LYS A 130 -32.11 -17.72 -2.02
N SER A 131 -31.33 -17.61 -3.08
CA SER A 131 -31.50 -18.40 -4.31
C SER A 131 -30.93 -19.82 -4.23
N GLY A 132 -30.36 -20.23 -3.08
CA GLY A 132 -29.83 -21.59 -2.89
C GLY A 132 -28.55 -21.92 -3.66
N ILE A 133 -27.89 -20.92 -4.26
CA ILE A 133 -26.68 -21.14 -5.05
C ILE A 133 -25.48 -21.30 -4.11
N PRO A 134 -24.71 -22.40 -4.20
CA PRO A 134 -23.53 -22.60 -3.36
C PRO A 134 -22.44 -21.56 -3.66
N ILE A 135 -21.79 -21.07 -2.61
CA ILE A 135 -20.69 -20.11 -2.73
C ILE A 135 -19.38 -20.86 -2.48
N VAL A 136 -18.48 -20.81 -3.46
CA VAL A 136 -17.15 -21.44 -3.40
C VAL A 136 -16.09 -20.35 -3.53
N ALA A 137 -14.95 -20.52 -2.83
CA ALA A 137 -13.80 -19.64 -2.93
C ALA A 137 -12.55 -20.46 -3.21
N LEU A 138 -11.67 -19.96 -4.09
CA LEU A 138 -10.36 -20.53 -4.36
C LEU A 138 -9.30 -19.78 -3.54
N VAL A 139 -8.49 -20.53 -2.79
CA VAL A 139 -7.46 -19.98 -1.90
C VAL A 139 -6.12 -20.66 -2.19
N GLY A 140 -5.02 -19.93 -2.06
CA GLY A 140 -3.66 -20.41 -2.35
C GLY A 140 -2.71 -19.25 -2.69
N TYR A 141 -1.41 -19.50 -2.68
CA TYR A 141 -0.37 -18.50 -2.98
C TYR A 141 -0.52 -17.88 -4.37
N THR A 142 0.03 -16.69 -4.58
CA THR A 142 0.19 -16.11 -5.92
C THR A 142 0.88 -17.14 -6.83
N ASN A 143 0.46 -17.19 -8.10
CA ASN A 143 0.97 -18.15 -9.08
C ASN A 143 0.68 -19.64 -8.80
N SER A 144 -0.16 -19.99 -7.82
CA SER A 144 -0.54 -21.40 -7.56
C SER A 144 -1.58 -21.96 -8.56
N GLY A 145 -1.78 -21.33 -9.72
CA GLY A 145 -2.75 -21.76 -10.73
C GLY A 145 -4.23 -21.44 -10.43
N LYS A 146 -4.54 -20.58 -9.45
CA LYS A 146 -5.93 -20.23 -9.09
C LYS A 146 -6.73 -19.64 -10.27
N SER A 147 -6.15 -18.68 -10.99
CA SER A 147 -6.81 -18.03 -12.13
C SER A 147 -7.00 -19.02 -13.28
N THR A 148 -6.01 -19.90 -13.52
CA THR A 148 -6.12 -20.99 -14.50
C THR A 148 -7.28 -21.92 -14.19
N LEU A 149 -7.41 -22.35 -12.93
CA LEU A 149 -8.51 -23.21 -12.49
C LEU A 149 -9.87 -22.50 -12.61
N LEU A 150 -9.93 -21.22 -12.22
CA LEU A 150 -11.15 -20.42 -12.32
C LEU A 150 -11.61 -20.27 -13.78
N ASN A 151 -10.70 -20.00 -14.71
CA ASN A 151 -11.02 -19.88 -16.13
C ASN A 151 -11.48 -21.21 -16.71
N ALA A 152 -10.83 -22.32 -16.34
CA ALA A 152 -11.20 -23.66 -16.79
C ALA A 152 -12.59 -24.08 -16.29
N LEU A 153 -12.93 -23.80 -15.04
CA LEU A 153 -14.21 -24.19 -14.44
C LEU A 153 -15.36 -23.23 -14.77
N GLY A 154 -15.08 -21.92 -14.78
CA GLY A 154 -16.10 -20.87 -14.85
C GLY A 154 -16.26 -20.22 -16.22
N LYS A 155 -15.40 -20.55 -17.21
CA LYS A 155 -15.24 -19.75 -18.44
C LYS A 155 -15.06 -18.26 -18.17
N ALA A 156 -14.41 -17.94 -17.05
CA ALA A 156 -14.09 -16.58 -16.68
C ALA A 156 -12.92 -16.08 -17.55
N ASP A 157 -12.89 -14.78 -17.85
CA ASP A 157 -11.80 -14.13 -18.58
C ASP A 157 -10.84 -13.45 -17.59
N VAL A 158 -10.38 -14.21 -16.59
CA VAL A 158 -9.47 -13.69 -15.56
C VAL A 158 -8.03 -13.81 -16.06
N LEU A 159 -7.28 -12.72 -15.95
CA LEU A 159 -5.87 -12.70 -16.35
C LEU A 159 -5.06 -13.74 -15.55
N ALA A 160 -4.53 -14.73 -16.26
CA ALA A 160 -3.69 -15.80 -15.73
C ALA A 160 -2.29 -15.69 -16.36
N GLU A 161 -1.42 -14.92 -15.73
CA GLU A 161 -0.02 -14.75 -16.13
C GLU A 161 0.92 -15.23 -15.02
N ASP A 162 2.13 -15.64 -15.39
CA ASP A 162 3.23 -15.94 -14.47
C ASP A 162 3.80 -14.64 -13.86
N LYS A 163 2.96 -13.96 -13.08
CA LYS A 163 3.26 -12.72 -12.36
C LYS A 163 2.66 -12.79 -10.96
N LEU A 164 3.43 -12.35 -9.97
CA LEU A 164 2.93 -12.20 -8.61
C LEU A 164 1.78 -11.17 -8.60
N PHE A 165 0.71 -11.50 -7.86
CA PHE A 165 -0.46 -10.63 -7.67
C PHE A 165 -1.22 -10.26 -8.96
N ALA A 166 -1.22 -11.16 -9.96
CA ALA A 166 -1.96 -10.98 -11.23
C ALA A 166 -3.47 -10.74 -11.06
N THR A 167 -4.06 -11.16 -9.94
CA THR A 167 -5.49 -10.99 -9.64
C THR A 167 -5.66 -10.46 -8.22
N LEU A 168 -6.10 -9.21 -8.09
CA LEU A 168 -6.38 -8.55 -6.80
C LEU A 168 -7.88 -8.38 -6.54
N ASP A 169 -8.65 -8.21 -7.62
CA ASP A 169 -10.08 -7.94 -7.57
C ASP A 169 -10.88 -9.26 -7.66
N PRO A 170 -11.91 -9.47 -6.81
CA PRO A 170 -12.76 -10.66 -6.92
C PRO A 170 -13.68 -10.55 -8.15
N THR A 171 -13.65 -11.59 -9.00
CA THR A 171 -14.64 -11.85 -10.06
C THR A 171 -15.97 -12.39 -9.52
#